data_AF-A0A2V2RRU3-F1
#
_entry.id   AF-A0A2V2RRU3-F1
#
_cell.length_a   1.000
_cell.length_b   1.000
_cell.length_c   1.000
_cell.angle_alpha   90.00
_cell.angle_beta   90.00
_cell.angle_gamma   90.00
#
_symmetry.space_group_name_H-M   'P 1'
#
loop_
_entity.id
_entity.type
_entity.pdbx_description
1 polymer ?
#
loop_
_entity_poly.entity_id
_entity_poly.type
_entity_poly.pdbx_seq_one_letter_code
_entity_poly.pdbx_strand_id
1 'polypeptide(L)'
;MNWILLVFIFLLGTGFFIYPLAALQEIVLFGNLAKVFSLFVAASSLTSTQNVFKTGDTPQKAWTSLAAGMWIWFFAQVIFAFYKIVLKQSPYPSLADIFFVIAYFPLLVGVALLIKDFRSTGLPMGSKNSYLLQAASLVAFYAIIFFWKLKDLLMTNDAPFLKFLNVGYPTFDFLLIAMTSVLIRISLVLRGGSLARSWIVLGLGFTLVGIADIVFAYQPLPFLDMLFFSGYFLIGLAGIYQLRMLRQ
;
A
#
# COMPACT_ATOMS: atom_id res chain seq x y z
N MET A 1 -21.66 -12.63 -3.01
CA MET A 1 -20.80 -11.44 -3.16
C MET A 1 -20.33 -11.02 -1.78
N ASN A 2 -19.03 -10.82 -1.55
CA ASN A 2 -18.50 -10.54 -0.21
C ASN A 2 -18.96 -9.14 0.23
N TRP A 3 -19.55 -8.98 1.42
CA TRP A 3 -20.03 -7.68 1.93
C TRP A 3 -18.96 -6.57 1.85
N ILE A 4 -17.68 -6.96 1.99
CA ILE A 4 -16.51 -6.09 1.84
C ILE A 4 -16.48 -5.41 0.46
N LEU A 5 -16.73 -6.15 -0.62
CA LEU A 5 -16.78 -5.59 -1.98
C LEU A 5 -17.96 -4.62 -2.14
N LEU A 6 -19.10 -4.90 -1.51
CA LEU A 6 -20.25 -4.00 -1.52
C LEU A 6 -19.94 -2.69 -0.80
N VAL A 7 -19.26 -2.76 0.35
CA VAL A 7 -18.81 -1.57 1.09
C VAL A 7 -17.82 -0.75 0.25
N PHE A 8 -16.92 -1.39 -0.49
CA PHE A 8 -15.99 -0.67 -1.37
C PHE A 8 -16.68 -0.01 -2.55
N ILE A 9 -17.60 -0.72 -3.22
CA ILE A 9 -18.40 -0.14 -4.31
C ILE A 9 -19.21 1.04 -3.78
N PHE A 10 -19.77 0.91 -2.57
CA PHE A 10 -20.46 2.01 -1.90
C PHE A 10 -19.53 3.19 -1.65
N LEU A 11 -18.36 2.99 -1.01
CA LEU A 11 -17.40 4.06 -0.75
C LEU A 11 -16.91 4.74 -2.03
N LEU A 12 -16.59 3.96 -3.08
CA LEU A 12 -16.20 4.50 -4.37
C LEU A 12 -17.33 5.30 -5.02
N GLY A 13 -18.54 4.75 -5.03
CA GLY A 13 -19.72 5.41 -5.59
C GLY A 13 -20.01 6.72 -4.85
N THR A 14 -20.04 6.68 -3.51
CA THR A 14 -20.21 7.86 -2.67
C THR A 14 -19.10 8.89 -2.93
N GLY A 15 -17.85 8.46 -3.06
CA GLY A 15 -16.75 9.34 -3.46
C GLY A 15 -17.03 10.02 -4.80
N PHE A 16 -17.43 9.27 -5.82
CA PHE A 16 -17.72 9.84 -7.14
C PHE A 16 -18.78 10.95 -7.11
N PHE A 17 -19.73 10.90 -6.18
CA PHE A 17 -20.72 11.96 -5.97
C PHE A 17 -20.23 13.09 -5.07
N ILE A 18 -19.50 12.78 -3.99
CA ILE A 18 -19.03 13.79 -3.02
C ILE A 18 -17.97 14.71 -3.65
N TYR A 19 -16.94 14.16 -4.29
CA TYR A 19 -15.81 14.98 -4.74
C TYR A 19 -16.14 16.09 -5.75
N PRO A 20 -17.05 15.92 -6.72
CA PRO A 20 -17.40 17.00 -7.65
C PRO A 20 -18.46 17.99 -7.13
N LEU A 21 -19.24 17.63 -6.11
CA LEU A 21 -20.45 18.38 -5.72
C LEU A 21 -20.41 18.93 -4.29
N ALA A 22 -19.57 18.38 -3.43
CA ALA A 22 -19.57 18.67 -1.99
C ALA A 22 -18.67 19.85 -1.64
N ALA A 23 -18.94 20.46 -0.49
CA ALA A 23 -18.07 21.48 0.07
C ALA A 23 -16.73 20.87 0.51
N LEU A 24 -15.64 21.66 0.49
CA LEU A 24 -14.30 21.20 0.86
C LEU A 24 -14.27 20.47 2.22
N GLN A 25 -15.03 20.94 3.20
CA GLN A 25 -15.11 20.33 4.52
C GLN A 25 -15.72 18.92 4.50
N GLU A 26 -16.72 18.69 3.66
CA GLU A 26 -17.37 17.39 3.46
C GLU A 26 -16.43 16.42 2.76
N ILE A 27 -15.69 16.91 1.76
CA ILE A 27 -14.66 16.14 1.06
C ILE A 27 -13.56 15.70 2.04
N VAL A 28 -13.04 16.64 2.85
CA VAL A 28 -12.01 16.35 3.86
C VAL A 28 -12.52 15.35 4.90
N LEU A 29 -13.76 15.48 5.36
CA LEU A 29 -14.37 14.55 6.31
C LEU A 29 -14.48 13.16 5.70
N PHE A 30 -15.12 13.03 4.53
CA PHE A 30 -15.32 11.76 3.86
C PHE A 30 -14.01 11.07 3.54
N GLY A 31 -13.07 11.77 2.89
CA GLY A 31 -11.80 11.19 2.46
C GLY A 31 -10.97 10.65 3.62
N ASN A 32 -10.90 11.37 4.74
CA ASN A 32 -10.19 10.90 5.92
C ASN A 32 -10.89 9.70 6.59
N LEU A 33 -12.23 9.75 6.74
CA LEU A 33 -12.98 8.62 7.31
C LEU A 33 -12.89 7.37 6.43
N ALA A 34 -12.97 7.52 5.11
CA ALA A 34 -12.82 6.43 4.15
C ALA A 34 -11.43 5.78 4.25
N LYS A 35 -10.35 6.58 4.34
CA LYS A 35 -8.99 6.06 4.53
C LYS A 35 -8.83 5.32 5.86
N VAL A 36 -9.31 5.89 6.97
CA VAL A 36 -9.29 5.23 8.30
C VAL A 36 -10.02 3.88 8.23
N PHE A 37 -11.21 3.86 7.66
CA PHE A 37 -12.00 2.64 7.53
C PHE A 37 -11.31 1.59 6.65
N SER A 38 -10.81 1.97 5.46
CA SER A 38 -10.11 1.05 4.56
C SER A 38 -8.85 0.46 5.20
N LEU A 39 -8.08 1.26 5.94
CA LEU A 39 -6.90 0.78 6.68
C LEU A 39 -7.29 -0.20 7.79
N PHE A 40 -8.36 0.09 8.54
CA PHE A 40 -8.87 -0.83 9.56
C PHE A 40 -9.29 -2.18 8.95
N VAL A 41 -10.02 -2.16 7.84
CA VAL A 41 -10.41 -3.37 7.09
C VAL A 41 -9.17 -4.12 6.62
N ALA A 42 -8.19 -3.42 6.07
CA ALA A 42 -6.96 -4.03 5.61
C ALA A 42 -6.20 -4.69 6.76
N ALA A 43 -5.90 -3.97 7.83
CA ALA A 43 -5.18 -4.48 8.98
C ALA A 43 -5.89 -5.68 9.61
N SER A 44 -7.21 -5.64 9.75
CA SER A 44 -8.03 -6.74 10.29
C SER A 44 -8.03 -7.97 9.38
N SER A 45 -8.10 -7.77 8.07
CA SER A 45 -8.04 -8.85 7.08
C SER A 45 -6.67 -9.57 7.11
N LEU A 46 -5.58 -8.81 7.12
CA LEU A 46 -4.23 -9.36 7.19
C LEU A 46 -4.00 -10.08 8.53
N THR A 47 -4.51 -9.52 9.63
CA THR A 47 -4.51 -10.14 10.96
C THR A 47 -5.28 -11.47 10.95
N SER A 48 -6.43 -11.52 10.27
CA SER A 48 -7.21 -12.77 10.15
C SER A 48 -6.47 -13.82 9.31
N THR A 49 -5.72 -13.38 8.31
CA THR A 49 -4.95 -14.24 7.40
C THR A 49 -3.77 -14.90 8.12
N GLN A 50 -3.01 -14.14 8.93
CA GLN A 50 -1.90 -14.73 9.69
C GLN A 50 -2.35 -15.84 10.66
N ASN A 51 -3.56 -15.74 11.22
CA ASN A 51 -4.06 -16.63 12.28
C ASN A 51 -4.39 -18.03 11.78
N VAL A 52 -4.41 -18.24 10.45
CA VAL A 52 -4.63 -19.55 9.84
C VAL A 52 -3.34 -20.36 9.74
N PHE A 53 -2.19 -19.69 9.76
CA PHE A 53 -0.90 -20.35 9.70
C PHE A 53 -0.42 -20.76 11.10
N LYS A 54 0.38 -21.82 11.15
CA LYS A 54 1.00 -22.26 12.40
C LYS A 54 1.98 -21.21 12.91
N THR A 55 1.96 -20.98 14.22
CA THR A 55 2.84 -20.02 14.89
C THR A 55 4.32 -20.32 14.60
N GLY A 56 5.06 -19.32 14.13
CA GLY A 56 6.49 -19.42 13.84
C GLY A 56 6.83 -19.72 12.39
N ASP A 57 5.87 -20.16 11.58
CA ASP A 57 6.09 -20.45 10.16
C ASP A 57 6.36 -19.16 9.36
N THR A 58 7.08 -19.27 8.25
CA THR A 58 7.43 -18.12 7.40
C THR A 58 6.20 -17.38 6.86
N PRO A 59 5.13 -18.05 6.36
CA PRO A 59 3.91 -17.35 5.94
C PRO A 59 3.25 -16.60 7.09
N GLN A 60 3.20 -17.20 8.29
CA GLN A 60 2.64 -16.55 9.47
C GLN A 60 3.37 -15.23 9.73
N LYS A 61 4.70 -15.27 9.84
CA LYS A 61 5.54 -14.08 10.04
C LYS A 61 5.36 -13.04 8.92
N ALA A 62 5.22 -13.48 7.68
CA ALA A 62 5.01 -12.61 6.53
C ALA A 62 3.71 -11.80 6.67
N TRP A 63 2.60 -12.49 6.91
CA TRP A 63 1.29 -11.86 7.10
C TRP A 63 1.20 -11.07 8.41
N THR A 64 1.89 -11.48 9.48
CA THR A 64 2.04 -10.69 10.72
C THR A 64 2.72 -9.35 10.42
N SER A 65 3.81 -9.38 9.65
CA SER A 65 4.58 -8.18 9.31
C SER A 65 3.75 -7.23 8.43
N LEU A 66 3.04 -7.76 7.43
CA LEU A 66 2.12 -6.94 6.64
C LEU A 66 0.99 -6.35 7.51
N ALA A 67 0.38 -7.14 8.39
CA ALA A 67 -0.67 -6.66 9.30
C ALA A 67 -0.15 -5.58 10.25
N ALA A 68 1.05 -5.74 10.80
CA ALA A 68 1.69 -4.74 11.66
C ALA A 68 1.90 -3.42 10.90
N GLY A 69 2.39 -3.46 9.66
CA GLY A 69 2.50 -2.28 8.81
C GLY A 69 1.17 -1.59 8.58
N MET A 70 0.11 -2.34 8.26
CA MET A 70 -1.23 -1.79 8.07
C MET A 70 -1.82 -1.18 9.35
N TRP A 71 -1.56 -1.77 10.53
CA TRP A 71 -1.96 -1.18 11.81
C TRP A 71 -1.22 0.13 12.09
N ILE A 72 0.08 0.21 11.79
CA ILE A 72 0.85 1.45 11.97
C ILE A 72 0.32 2.54 11.02
N TRP A 73 0.05 2.22 9.75
CA TRP A 73 -0.61 3.15 8.82
C TRP A 73 -2.01 3.56 9.29
N PHE A 74 -2.79 2.64 9.85
CA PHE A 74 -4.09 2.96 10.45
C PHE A 74 -3.95 4.03 11.55
N PHE A 75 -3.03 3.84 12.50
CA PHE A 75 -2.82 4.82 13.56
C PHE A 75 -2.27 6.15 13.03
N ALA A 76 -1.36 6.11 12.05
CA ALA A 76 -0.88 7.31 11.36
C ALA A 76 -2.05 8.11 10.76
N GLN A 77 -2.95 7.42 10.05
CA GLN A 77 -4.11 8.04 9.41
C GLN A 77 -5.16 8.52 10.42
N VAL A 78 -5.30 7.88 11.59
CA VAL A 78 -6.13 8.41 12.69
C VAL A 78 -5.56 9.72 13.23
N ILE A 79 -4.24 9.80 13.45
CA ILE A 79 -3.56 11.04 13.86
C ILE A 79 -3.75 12.13 12.80
N PHE A 80 -3.56 11.79 11.52
CA PHE A 80 -3.74 12.75 10.42
C PHE A 80 -5.19 13.21 10.27
N ALA A 81 -6.16 12.29 10.43
CA ALA A 81 -7.57 12.62 10.44
C ALA A 81 -7.94 13.54 11.60
N PHE A 82 -7.35 13.35 12.79
CA PHE A 82 -7.53 14.26 13.93
C PHE A 82 -7.04 15.68 13.59
N TYR A 83 -5.85 15.83 13.01
CA TYR A 83 -5.36 17.15 12.55
C TYR A 83 -6.33 17.81 11.56
N LYS A 84 -6.79 17.05 10.54
CA LYS A 84 -7.64 17.58 9.46
C LYS A 84 -9.07 17.88 9.90
N ILE A 85 -9.68 16.99 10.66
CA ILE A 85 -11.12 17.05 11.00
C ILE A 85 -11.35 17.88 12.26
N VAL A 86 -10.55 17.68 13.30
CA VAL A 86 -10.75 18.32 14.61
C VAL A 86 -9.99 19.63 14.68
N LEU A 87 -8.68 19.60 14.42
CA LEU A 87 -7.84 20.80 14.52
C LEU A 87 -7.93 21.71 13.29
N LYS A 88 -8.57 21.25 12.21
CA LYS A 88 -8.70 21.97 10.93
C LYS A 88 -7.35 22.41 10.35
N GLN A 89 -6.31 21.60 10.56
CA GLN A 89 -4.95 21.85 10.13
C GLN A 89 -4.44 20.73 9.23
N SER A 90 -3.41 21.02 8.45
CA SER A 90 -2.72 20.06 7.60
C SER A 90 -1.20 20.16 7.82
N PRO A 91 -0.72 19.90 9.04
CA PRO A 91 0.71 19.97 9.29
C PRO A 91 1.44 18.95 8.40
N TYR A 92 2.49 19.41 7.73
CA TYR A 92 3.39 18.57 6.97
C TYR A 92 4.78 19.21 7.02
N PRO A 93 5.78 18.58 7.68
CA PRO A 93 5.70 17.29 8.38
C PRO A 93 4.82 17.31 9.65
N SER A 94 4.43 16.14 10.14
CA SER A 94 3.62 15.92 11.34
C SER A 94 4.01 14.64 12.08
N LEU A 95 3.42 14.43 13.28
CA LEU A 95 3.56 13.16 14.01
C LEU A 95 3.06 11.96 13.19
N ALA A 96 2.03 12.14 12.35
CA ALA A 96 1.52 11.07 11.50
C ALA A 96 2.58 10.57 10.52
N ASP A 97 3.42 11.46 9.98
CA ASP A 97 4.46 11.11 9.02
C ASP A 97 5.52 10.16 9.57
N ILE A 98 5.82 10.28 10.88
CA ILE A 98 6.73 9.36 11.56
C ILE A 98 6.15 7.94 11.53
N PHE A 99 4.86 7.78 11.83
CA PHE A 99 4.20 6.48 11.79
C PHE A 99 4.07 5.96 10.36
N PHE A 100 3.72 6.81 9.40
CA PHE A 100 3.64 6.40 8.00
C PHE A 100 4.99 5.86 7.48
N VAL A 101 6.10 6.51 7.81
CA VAL A 101 7.45 6.06 7.45
C VAL A 101 7.80 4.74 8.14
N ILE A 102 7.55 4.63 9.45
CA ILE A 102 7.89 3.42 10.22
C ILE A 102 7.15 2.19 9.66
N ALA A 103 5.91 2.35 9.20
CA ALA A 103 5.12 1.25 8.65
C ALA A 103 5.74 0.59 7.41
N TYR A 104 6.55 1.29 6.61
CA TYR A 104 7.20 0.68 5.45
C TYR A 104 8.12 -0.48 5.85
N PHE A 105 8.77 -0.42 7.02
CA PHE A 105 9.68 -1.47 7.46
C PHE A 105 8.98 -2.83 7.59
N PRO A 106 7.92 -3.01 8.41
CA PRO A 106 7.22 -4.28 8.50
C PRO A 106 6.49 -4.66 7.19
N LEU A 107 6.04 -3.69 6.37
CA LEU A 107 5.47 -4.00 5.05
C LEU A 107 6.50 -4.65 4.12
N LEU A 108 7.69 -4.06 4.01
CA LEU A 108 8.80 -4.57 3.21
C LEU A 108 9.25 -5.95 3.71
N VAL A 109 9.39 -6.12 5.02
CA VAL A 109 9.71 -7.42 5.64
C VAL A 109 8.65 -8.45 5.29
N GLY A 110 7.36 -8.09 5.37
CA GLY A 110 6.26 -8.97 5.01
C GLY A 110 6.32 -9.47 3.57
N VAL A 111 6.52 -8.57 2.60
CA VAL A 111 6.67 -8.95 1.19
C VAL A 111 7.94 -9.78 0.96
N ALA A 112 9.06 -9.45 1.60
CA ALA A 112 10.30 -10.23 1.51
C ALA A 112 10.10 -11.67 2.00
N LEU A 113 9.38 -11.83 3.13
CA LEU A 113 9.08 -13.14 3.70
C LEU A 113 8.15 -13.95 2.79
N LEU A 114 7.16 -13.34 2.13
CA LEU A 114 6.34 -14.03 1.11
C LEU A 114 7.19 -14.54 -0.06
N ILE A 115 8.12 -13.73 -0.56
CA ILE A 115 9.04 -14.13 -1.65
C ILE A 115 9.95 -15.27 -1.18
N LYS A 116 10.49 -15.17 0.04
CA LYS A 116 11.36 -16.19 0.65
C LYS A 116 10.62 -17.51 0.85
N ASP A 117 9.41 -17.44 1.38
CA ASP A 117 8.56 -18.60 1.60
C ASP A 117 8.30 -19.34 0.29
N PHE A 118 7.87 -18.61 -0.75
CA PHE A 118 7.63 -19.23 -2.05
C PHE A 118 8.89 -19.85 -2.65
N ARG A 119 10.05 -19.20 -2.54
CA ARG A 119 11.34 -19.76 -2.96
C ARG A 119 11.64 -21.11 -2.33
N SER A 120 11.22 -21.32 -1.08
CA SER A 120 11.48 -22.56 -0.35
C SER A 120 10.63 -23.75 -0.84
N THR A 121 9.55 -23.50 -1.58
CA THR A 121 8.67 -24.55 -2.12
C THR A 121 9.30 -25.37 -3.26
N GLY A 122 10.35 -24.87 -3.90
CA GLY A 122 10.96 -25.49 -5.07
C GLY A 122 10.13 -25.40 -6.36
N LEU A 123 8.98 -24.72 -6.32
CA LEU A 123 8.12 -24.52 -7.49
C LEU A 123 8.79 -23.62 -8.54
N PRO A 124 8.41 -23.73 -9.83
CA PRO A 124 8.99 -22.93 -10.90
C PRO A 124 8.86 -21.42 -10.62
N MET A 125 10.01 -20.73 -10.64
CA MET A 125 10.08 -19.28 -10.43
C MET A 125 10.33 -18.49 -11.72
N GLY A 126 10.61 -19.16 -12.84
CA GLY A 126 11.14 -18.53 -14.05
C GLY A 126 12.67 -18.46 -14.03
N SER A 127 13.25 -17.93 -15.11
CA SER A 127 14.71 -17.93 -15.30
C SER A 127 15.40 -16.79 -14.55
N LYS A 128 16.66 -17.00 -14.14
CA LYS A 128 17.51 -15.95 -13.54
C LYS A 128 17.58 -14.69 -14.41
N ASN A 129 17.73 -14.87 -15.73
CA ASN A 129 17.79 -13.76 -16.69
C ASN A 129 16.49 -12.93 -16.69
N SER A 130 15.33 -13.55 -16.49
CA SER A 130 14.06 -12.82 -16.43
C SER A 130 13.96 -11.91 -15.19
N TYR A 131 14.52 -12.33 -14.05
CA TYR A 131 14.58 -11.50 -12.84
C TYR A 131 15.62 -10.39 -12.96
N LEU A 132 16.77 -10.66 -13.59
CA LEU A 132 17.77 -9.63 -13.88
C LEU A 132 17.19 -8.55 -14.80
N LEU A 133 16.48 -8.95 -15.85
CA LEU A 133 15.80 -8.02 -16.74
C LEU A 133 14.73 -7.21 -15.98
N GLN A 134 13.90 -7.86 -15.16
CA GLN A 134 12.92 -7.17 -14.32
C GLN A 134 13.58 -6.13 -13.40
N ALA A 135 14.65 -6.51 -12.69
CA ALA A 135 15.36 -5.62 -11.79
C ALA A 135 15.96 -4.44 -12.56
N ALA A 136 16.61 -4.68 -13.70
CA ALA A 136 17.15 -3.64 -14.55
C ALA A 136 16.05 -2.68 -15.06
N SER A 137 14.91 -3.20 -15.51
CA SER A 137 13.77 -2.39 -15.95
C SER A 137 13.19 -1.55 -14.82
N LEU A 138 13.06 -2.11 -13.62
CA LEU A 138 12.56 -1.37 -12.44
C LEU A 138 13.55 -0.27 -12.01
N VAL A 139 14.86 -0.56 -11.99
CA VAL A 139 15.89 0.44 -11.69
C VAL A 139 15.88 1.56 -12.72
N ALA A 140 15.82 1.24 -14.01
CA ALA A 140 15.74 2.23 -15.07
C ALA A 140 14.46 3.09 -14.95
N PHE A 141 13.32 2.46 -14.69
CA PHE A 141 12.05 3.15 -14.52
C PHE A 141 12.05 4.07 -13.29
N TYR A 142 12.60 3.61 -12.16
CA TYR A 142 12.77 4.45 -10.97
C TYR A 142 13.73 5.60 -11.23
N ALA A 143 14.84 5.38 -11.94
CA ALA A 143 15.76 6.45 -12.30
C ALA A 143 15.03 7.52 -13.14
N ILE A 144 14.19 7.13 -14.09
CA ILE A 144 13.37 8.08 -14.85
C ILE A 144 12.46 8.89 -13.91
N ILE A 145 11.68 8.23 -13.05
CA ILE A 145 10.82 8.94 -12.08
C ILE A 145 11.65 9.87 -11.19
N PHE A 146 12.78 9.39 -10.68
CA PHE A 146 13.65 10.15 -9.80
C PHE A 146 14.17 11.42 -10.50
N PHE A 147 14.74 11.30 -11.70
CA PHE A 147 15.31 12.45 -12.41
C PHE A 147 14.25 13.45 -12.89
N TRP A 148 13.07 12.97 -13.29
CA TRP A 148 12.01 13.83 -13.85
C TRP A 148 11.08 14.43 -12.80
N LYS A 149 10.94 13.77 -11.65
CA LYS A 149 10.01 14.18 -10.60
C LYS A 149 10.79 14.48 -9.31
N LEU A 150 11.45 13.49 -8.73
CA LEU A 150 11.87 13.57 -7.32
C LEU A 150 13.14 14.41 -7.09
N LYS A 151 14.01 14.55 -8.09
CA LYS A 151 15.30 15.24 -7.96
C LYS A 151 15.12 16.68 -7.46
N ASP A 152 14.18 17.42 -8.03
CA ASP A 152 14.00 18.84 -7.69
C ASP A 152 13.55 19.02 -6.24
N LEU A 153 12.85 18.02 -5.66
CA LEU A 153 12.46 18.01 -4.24
C LEU A 153 13.64 17.89 -3.28
N LEU A 154 14.81 17.41 -3.75
CA LEU A 154 16.05 17.37 -2.94
C LEU A 154 16.83 18.68 -3.01
N MET A 155 16.67 19.42 -4.11
CA MET A 155 17.43 20.63 -4.42
C MET A 155 16.82 21.89 -3.80
N THR A 156 15.67 21.78 -3.13
CA THR A 156 15.06 22.89 -2.39
C THR A 156 15.91 23.31 -1.18
N ASN A 157 15.63 24.46 -0.57
CA ASN A 157 16.28 24.88 0.69
C ASN A 157 15.52 24.40 1.95
N ASP A 158 14.70 23.36 1.81
CA ASP A 158 13.86 22.84 2.90
C ASP A 158 14.68 22.11 3.97
N ALA A 159 14.08 21.96 5.15
CA ALA A 159 14.65 21.18 6.23
C ALA A 159 14.93 19.73 5.80
N PRO A 160 16.03 19.09 6.28
CA PRO A 160 16.41 17.74 5.86
C PRO A 160 15.30 16.69 6.03
N PHE A 161 14.52 16.78 7.10
CA PHE A 161 13.41 15.85 7.36
C PHE A 161 12.29 15.99 6.31
N LEU A 162 11.95 17.21 5.89
CA LEU A 162 10.93 17.44 4.86
C LEU A 162 11.38 16.88 3.51
N LYS A 163 12.65 17.08 3.13
CA LYS A 163 13.24 16.47 1.93
C LYS A 163 13.19 14.95 1.98
N PHE A 164 13.53 14.38 3.14
CA PHE A 164 13.45 12.95 3.37
C PHE A 164 12.02 12.42 3.18
N LEU A 165 10.99 13.10 3.67
CA LEU A 165 9.61 12.68 3.44
C LEU A 165 9.21 12.76 1.97
N ASN A 166 9.45 13.92 1.33
CA ASN A 166 9.06 14.20 -0.05
C ASN A 166 9.62 13.18 -1.06
N VAL A 167 10.84 12.69 -0.82
CA VAL A 167 11.45 11.65 -1.66
C VAL A 167 11.21 10.25 -1.08
N GLY A 168 11.20 10.11 0.23
CA GLY A 168 11.09 8.86 0.95
C GLY A 168 9.79 8.13 0.66
N TYR A 169 8.64 8.83 0.70
CA TYR A 169 7.34 8.23 0.39
C TYR A 169 7.33 7.56 -1.00
N PRO A 170 7.53 8.29 -2.13
CA PRO A 170 7.65 7.68 -3.45
C PRO A 170 8.70 6.57 -3.55
N THR A 171 9.83 6.71 -2.84
CA THR A 171 10.92 5.72 -2.87
C THR A 171 10.51 4.41 -2.21
N PHE A 172 9.92 4.47 -1.01
CA PHE A 172 9.50 3.27 -0.28
C PHE A 172 8.28 2.61 -0.93
N ASP A 173 7.37 3.39 -1.52
CA ASP A 173 6.29 2.85 -2.34
C ASP A 173 6.84 2.13 -3.57
N PHE A 174 7.81 2.74 -4.26
CA PHE A 174 8.45 2.09 -5.40
C PHE A 174 9.12 0.77 -5.00
N LEU A 175 9.75 0.72 -3.82
CA LEU A 175 10.35 -0.49 -3.31
C LEU A 175 9.29 -1.58 -3.03
N LEU A 176 8.15 -1.23 -2.44
CA LEU A 176 7.01 -2.16 -2.26
C LEU A 176 6.46 -2.65 -3.60
N ILE A 177 6.31 -1.77 -4.59
CA ILE A 177 5.87 -2.11 -5.94
C ILE A 177 6.88 -3.04 -6.61
N ALA A 178 8.17 -2.74 -6.50
CA ALA A 178 9.25 -3.56 -7.04
C ALA A 178 9.23 -4.98 -6.43
N MET A 179 9.10 -5.09 -5.11
CA MET A 179 9.02 -6.38 -4.43
C MET A 179 7.74 -7.15 -4.74
N THR A 180 6.58 -6.50 -4.76
CA THR A 180 5.33 -7.17 -5.14
C THR A 180 5.28 -7.55 -6.63
N SER A 181 6.00 -6.85 -7.50
CA SER A 181 6.16 -7.25 -8.90
C SER A 181 6.87 -8.60 -9.06
N VAL A 182 7.70 -9.00 -8.09
CA VAL A 182 8.30 -10.35 -8.03
C VAL A 182 7.22 -11.38 -7.77
N LEU A 183 6.31 -11.13 -6.82
CA LEU A 183 5.16 -12.01 -6.54
C LEU A 183 4.22 -12.11 -7.76
N ILE A 184 3.98 -11.00 -8.46
CA ILE A 184 3.20 -10.98 -9.70
C ILE A 184 3.89 -11.82 -10.79
N ARG A 185 5.20 -11.70 -10.97
CA ARG A 185 5.94 -12.55 -11.92
C ARG A 185 5.79 -14.02 -11.59
N ILE A 186 5.96 -14.40 -10.32
CA ILE A 186 5.76 -15.78 -9.86
C ILE A 186 4.34 -16.24 -10.21
N SER A 187 3.34 -15.41 -9.96
CA SER A 187 1.93 -15.69 -10.29
C SER A 187 1.72 -15.98 -11.78
N LEU A 188 2.39 -15.24 -12.66
CA LEU A 188 2.34 -15.43 -14.11
C LEU A 188 3.01 -16.74 -14.53
N VAL A 189 4.15 -17.10 -13.92
CA VAL A 189 4.84 -18.38 -14.18
C VAL A 189 3.97 -19.57 -13.80
N LEU A 190 3.26 -19.48 -12.69
CA LEU A 190 2.33 -20.52 -12.22
C LEU A 190 1.02 -20.59 -13.02
N ARG A 191 0.82 -19.72 -14.02
CA ARG A 191 -0.41 -19.60 -14.82
C ARG A 191 -1.66 -19.27 -13.99
N GLY A 192 -1.50 -18.51 -12.91
CA GLY A 192 -2.59 -18.01 -12.09
C GLY A 192 -2.93 -18.88 -10.87
N GLY A 193 -4.22 -18.95 -10.52
CA GLY A 193 -4.72 -19.60 -9.31
C GLY A 193 -5.19 -18.63 -8.22
N SER A 194 -5.67 -19.18 -7.11
CA SER A 194 -6.17 -18.41 -5.96
C SER A 194 -5.05 -17.62 -5.27
N LEU A 195 -3.84 -18.18 -5.17
CA LEU A 195 -2.66 -17.50 -4.64
C LEU A 195 -2.25 -16.28 -5.50
N ALA A 196 -2.26 -16.46 -6.83
CA ALA A 196 -1.96 -15.40 -7.78
C ALA A 196 -2.89 -14.19 -7.62
N ARG A 197 -4.19 -14.42 -7.38
CA ARG A 197 -5.16 -13.33 -7.16
C ARG A 197 -4.82 -12.50 -5.93
N SER A 198 -4.42 -13.15 -4.83
CA SER A 198 -3.99 -12.46 -3.60
C SER A 198 -2.82 -11.52 -3.90
N TRP A 199 -1.77 -12.02 -4.53
CA TRP A 199 -0.55 -11.24 -4.79
C TRP A 199 -0.70 -10.14 -5.83
N ILE A 200 -1.47 -10.38 -6.89
CA ILE A 200 -1.78 -9.35 -7.88
C ILE A 200 -2.54 -8.19 -7.23
N VAL A 201 -3.55 -8.51 -6.43
CA VAL A 201 -4.36 -7.48 -5.76
C VAL A 201 -3.55 -6.73 -4.69
N LEU A 202 -2.64 -7.41 -3.99
CA LEU A 202 -1.69 -6.77 -3.06
C LEU A 202 -0.81 -5.75 -3.80
N GLY A 203 -0.21 -6.15 -4.93
CA GLY A 203 0.65 -5.28 -5.73
C GLY A 203 -0.10 -4.11 -6.37
N LEU A 204 -1.34 -4.32 -6.82
CA LEU A 204 -2.21 -3.24 -7.29
C LEU A 204 -2.52 -2.24 -6.18
N GLY A 205 -2.77 -2.72 -4.96
CA GLY A 205 -3.00 -1.87 -3.80
C GLY A 205 -1.82 -0.95 -3.49
N PHE A 206 -0.61 -1.49 -3.39
CA PHE A 206 0.59 -0.67 -3.20
C PHE A 206 0.87 0.26 -4.38
N THR A 207 0.57 -0.17 -5.61
CA THR A 207 0.69 0.71 -6.79
C THR A 207 -0.22 1.93 -6.69
N LEU A 208 -1.48 1.76 -6.27
CA LEU A 208 -2.40 2.90 -6.10
C LEU A 208 -1.93 3.87 -5.01
N VAL A 209 -1.42 3.34 -3.89
CA VAL A 209 -0.85 4.18 -2.82
C VAL A 209 0.36 4.96 -3.34
N GLY A 210 1.31 4.30 -4.00
CA GLY A 210 2.49 4.98 -4.54
C GLY A 210 2.19 6.03 -5.62
N ILE A 211 1.17 5.79 -6.46
CA ILE A 211 0.70 6.83 -7.39
C ILE A 211 0.12 8.01 -6.61
N ALA A 212 -0.68 7.75 -5.57
CA ALA A 212 -1.26 8.79 -4.74
C ALA A 212 -0.17 9.64 -4.06
N ASP A 213 0.87 9.03 -3.50
CA ASP A 213 1.98 9.72 -2.85
C ASP A 213 2.84 10.54 -3.82
N ILE A 214 3.12 10.02 -5.02
CA ILE A 214 3.80 10.79 -6.07
C ILE A 214 2.98 12.03 -6.44
N VAL A 215 1.67 11.90 -6.64
CA VAL A 215 0.85 13.07 -7.02
C VAL A 215 0.70 14.03 -5.84
N PHE A 216 0.53 13.50 -4.62
CA PHE A 216 0.41 14.29 -3.39
C PHE A 216 1.62 15.19 -3.15
N ALA A 217 2.84 14.71 -3.44
CA ALA A 217 4.08 15.47 -3.30
C ALA A 217 4.12 16.77 -4.12
N TYR A 218 3.37 16.86 -5.22
CA TYR A 218 3.27 18.08 -6.04
C TYR A 218 1.96 18.82 -5.84
N GLN A 219 0.87 18.08 -5.68
CA GLN A 219 -0.49 18.59 -5.68
C GLN A 219 -1.33 17.82 -4.67
N PRO A 220 -1.45 18.30 -3.42
CA PRO A 220 -2.24 17.65 -2.38
C PRO A 220 -3.74 17.88 -2.62
N LEU A 221 -4.25 17.28 -3.68
CA LEU A 221 -5.62 17.43 -4.14
C LEU A 221 -6.54 16.49 -3.34
N PRO A 222 -7.72 16.94 -2.89
CA PRO A 222 -8.61 16.10 -2.10
C PRO A 222 -8.97 14.76 -2.78
N PHE A 223 -9.17 14.74 -4.11
CA PHE A 223 -9.57 13.52 -4.82
C PHE A 223 -8.52 12.39 -4.77
N LEU A 224 -7.28 12.68 -4.40
CA LEU A 224 -6.25 11.65 -4.20
C LEU A 224 -6.61 10.67 -3.08
N ASP A 225 -7.45 11.08 -2.14
CA ASP A 225 -7.99 10.20 -1.12
C ASP A 225 -8.65 8.95 -1.72
N MET A 226 -9.27 9.05 -2.92
CA MET A 226 -9.82 7.90 -3.64
C MET A 226 -8.76 6.86 -3.98
N LEU A 227 -7.58 7.30 -4.42
CA LEU A 227 -6.47 6.39 -4.70
C LEU A 227 -5.98 5.73 -3.42
N PHE A 228 -5.81 6.51 -2.34
CA PHE A 228 -5.39 5.99 -1.04
C PHE A 228 -6.35 4.94 -0.49
N PHE A 229 -7.62 5.28 -0.29
CA PHE A 229 -8.56 4.34 0.33
C PHE A 229 -8.84 3.13 -0.56
N SER A 230 -8.72 3.27 -1.89
CA SER A 230 -8.80 2.14 -2.83
C SER A 230 -7.59 1.24 -2.73
N GLY A 231 -6.39 1.81 -2.67
CA GLY A 231 -5.15 1.05 -2.47
C GLY A 231 -5.18 0.25 -1.17
N TYR A 232 -5.54 0.87 -0.06
CA TYR A 232 -5.70 0.20 1.23
C TYR A 232 -6.75 -0.91 1.17
N PHE A 233 -7.88 -0.66 0.51
CA PHE A 233 -8.92 -1.66 0.36
C PHE A 233 -8.44 -2.89 -0.45
N LEU A 234 -7.72 -2.66 -1.55
CA LEU A 234 -7.12 -3.75 -2.33
C LEU A 234 -6.12 -4.56 -1.49
N ILE A 235 -5.28 -3.91 -0.68
CA ILE A 235 -4.38 -4.60 0.25
C ILE A 235 -5.18 -5.50 1.22
N GLY A 236 -6.29 -5.00 1.76
CA GLY A 236 -7.19 -5.81 2.58
C GLY A 236 -7.82 -6.98 1.82
N LEU A 237 -8.22 -6.77 0.57
CA LEU A 237 -8.80 -7.80 -0.29
C LEU A 237 -7.79 -8.93 -0.60
N ALA A 238 -6.50 -8.62 -0.71
CA ALA A 238 -5.45 -9.61 -0.87
C ALA A 238 -5.44 -10.62 0.30
N GLY A 239 -5.51 -10.13 1.55
CA GLY A 239 -5.64 -10.99 2.73
C GLY A 239 -6.86 -11.91 2.68
N ILE A 240 -8.02 -11.38 2.26
CA ILE A 240 -9.24 -12.18 2.13
C ILE A 240 -9.08 -13.28 1.08
N TYR A 241 -8.46 -12.97 -0.06
CA TYR A 241 -8.21 -13.97 -1.10
C TYR A 241 -7.25 -15.06 -0.62
N GLN A 242 -6.20 -14.70 0.13
CA GLN A 242 -5.35 -15.67 0.79
C GLN A 242 -6.14 -16.55 1.78
N LEU A 243 -6.92 -15.92 2.66
CA LEU A 243 -7.71 -16.62 3.68
C LEU A 243 -8.69 -17.62 3.08
N ARG A 244 -9.35 -17.24 1.98
CA ARG A 244 -10.29 -18.11 1.27
C ARG A 244 -9.60 -19.29 0.62
N MET A 245 -8.43 -19.07 0.03
CA MET A 245 -7.63 -20.15 -0.55
C MET A 245 -7.30 -21.22 0.49
N LEU A 246 -6.93 -20.82 1.71
CA LEU A 246 -6.51 -21.75 2.77
C LEU A 246 -7.68 -22.53 3.41
N ARG A 247 -8.93 -22.11 3.14
CA ARG A 247 -10.15 -22.73 3.68
C ARG A 247 -10.87 -23.61 2.65
N GLN A 248 -10.34 -23.72 1.43
CA GLN A 248 -10.82 -24.64 0.39
C GLN A 248 -10.08 -25.96 0.50
#